data_AF-A0A1P8F826-F1
#
_entry.id   AF-A0A1P8F826-F1
#
_cell.length_a   1.000
_cell.length_b   1.000
_cell.length_c   1.000
_cell.angle_alpha   90.00
_cell.angle_beta   90.00
_cell.angle_gamma   90.00
#
_symmetry.space_group_name_H-M   'P 1'
#
loop_
_entity.id
_entity.type
_entity.pdbx_description
1 polymer ?
#
loop_
_entity_poly.entity_id
_entity_poly.type
_entity_poly.pdbx_seq_one_letter_code
_entity_poly.pdbx_strand_id
1 'polypeptide(L)'
;MVSNRTSKRQAGFTLIELLVVIAILGVVAAVAIPNVLSFIGKGNDAAAKQELLNVAAATSAALASNPPVDPTIDDAQIIVGVGVGKFLVQNTEFKYTIDASGNITQGGRVS
;
A
#
# COMPACT_ATOMS: atom_id res chain seq x y z
N MET A 1 43.14 13.68 -53.90
CA MET A 1 42.42 13.72 -52.61
C MET A 1 42.25 12.29 -52.11
N VAL A 2 43.00 11.87 -51.10
CA VAL A 2 42.85 10.54 -50.47
C VAL A 2 41.96 10.70 -49.24
N SER A 3 40.84 9.99 -49.20
CA SER A 3 39.91 9.97 -48.06
C SER A 3 40.38 8.91 -47.07
N ASN A 4 40.98 9.33 -45.96
CA ASN A 4 41.40 8.43 -44.88
C ASN A 4 40.19 8.11 -43.99
N ARG A 5 39.58 6.92 -44.16
CA ARG A 5 38.52 6.45 -43.26
C ARG A 5 39.15 5.71 -42.08
N THR A 6 39.19 6.35 -40.92
CA THR A 6 39.51 5.69 -39.66
C THR A 6 38.39 4.72 -39.28
N SER A 7 38.61 3.43 -39.54
CA SER A 7 37.80 2.34 -39.01
C SER A 7 37.90 2.34 -37.48
N LYS A 8 36.85 2.79 -36.78
CA LYS A 8 36.73 2.59 -35.34
C LYS A 8 36.50 1.10 -35.11
N ARG A 9 37.49 0.40 -34.53
CA ARG A 9 37.31 -0.98 -34.06
C ARG A 9 36.16 -1.01 -33.06
N GLN A 10 35.07 -1.70 -33.40
CA GLN A 10 34.03 -2.05 -32.44
C GLN A 10 34.60 -3.11 -31.49
N ALA A 11 34.88 -2.71 -30.26
CA ALA A 11 35.15 -3.65 -29.18
C ALA A 11 33.80 -4.26 -28.76
N GLY A 12 33.55 -5.50 -29.14
CA GLY A 12 32.42 -6.27 -28.64
C GLY A 12 32.71 -6.82 -27.25
N PHE A 13 31.69 -6.86 -26.39
CA PHE A 13 31.77 -7.55 -25.10
C PHE A 13 32.03 -9.04 -25.30
N THR A 14 32.81 -9.62 -24.39
CA THR A 14 33.08 -11.05 -24.37
C THR A 14 31.90 -11.80 -23.74
N LEU A 15 31.65 -13.04 -24.18
CA LEU A 15 30.62 -13.89 -23.58
C LEU A 15 30.88 -14.18 -22.10
N ILE A 16 32.15 -14.22 -21.70
CA ILE A 16 32.56 -14.44 -20.31
C ILE A 16 32.21 -13.24 -19.42
N GLU A 17 32.31 -12.01 -19.92
CA GLU A 17 31.88 -10.81 -19.19
C GLU A 17 30.37 -10.85 -18.91
N LEU A 18 29.56 -11.23 -19.89
CA LEU A 18 28.12 -11.36 -19.69
C LEU A 18 27.79 -12.49 -18.69
N LEU A 19 28.53 -13.60 -18.75
CA LEU A 19 28.31 -14.77 -17.87
C LEU A 19 28.56 -14.44 -16.40
N VAL A 20 29.65 -13.74 -16.09
CA VAL A 20 29.96 -13.34 -14.70
C VAL A 20 28.92 -12.34 -14.18
N VAL A 21 28.45 -11.42 -15.03
CA VAL A 21 27.43 -10.44 -14.64
C VAL A 21 26.12 -11.12 -14.26
N ILE A 22 25.61 -12.04 -15.09
CA ILE A 22 24.36 -12.74 -14.75
C ILE A 22 24.52 -13.67 -13.55
N ALA A 23 25.72 -14.23 -13.33
CA ALA A 23 26.01 -15.04 -12.15
C ALA A 23 25.92 -14.21 -10.86
N ILE A 24 26.52 -13.01 -10.85
CA ILE A 24 26.44 -12.09 -9.71
C ILE A 24 25.00 -11.58 -9.51
N LEU A 25 24.31 -11.18 -10.60
CA LEU A 25 22.91 -10.76 -10.53
C LEU A 25 21.99 -11.87 -10.00
N GLY A 26 22.25 -13.13 -10.37
CA GLY A 26 21.51 -14.29 -9.84
C GLY A 26 21.66 -14.46 -8.33
N VAL A 27 22.88 -14.32 -7.80
CA VAL A 27 23.14 -14.40 -6.34
C VAL A 27 22.45 -13.26 -5.59
N VAL A 28 22.55 -12.03 -6.10
CA VAL A 28 21.90 -10.86 -5.48
C VAL A 28 20.38 -11.00 -5.52
N ALA A 29 19.81 -11.41 -6.65
CA ALA A 29 18.37 -11.59 -6.81
C ALA A 29 17.82 -12.66 -5.86
N ALA A 30 18.54 -13.77 -5.67
CA ALA A 30 18.13 -14.86 -4.77
C ALA A 30 17.93 -14.39 -3.32
N VAL A 31 18.75 -13.45 -2.84
CA VAL A 31 18.62 -12.88 -1.48
C VAL A 31 17.67 -11.69 -1.44
N ALA A 32 17.67 -10.84 -2.46
CA ALA A 32 16.88 -9.61 -2.46
C ALA A 32 15.37 -9.85 -2.64
N ILE A 33 14.97 -10.74 -3.55
CA ILE A 33 13.56 -11.01 -3.86
C ILE A 33 12.73 -11.43 -2.63
N PRO A 34 13.11 -12.42 -1.81
CA PRO A 34 12.30 -12.82 -0.66
C PRO A 34 12.16 -11.69 0.37
N ASN A 35 13.21 -10.89 0.56
CA ASN A 35 13.19 -9.76 1.49
C ASN A 35 12.22 -8.67 1.04
N VAL A 36 12.19 -8.36 -0.27
CA VAL A 36 11.26 -7.38 -0.84
C VAL A 36 9.81 -7.85 -0.72
N LEU A 37 9.53 -9.12 -1.01
CA LEU A 37 8.18 -9.68 -0.85
C LEU A 37 7.69 -9.61 0.61
N SER A 38 8.56 -9.94 1.57
CA SER A 38 8.24 -9.81 3.00
C SER A 38 8.01 -8.35 3.40
N PHE A 39 8.81 -7.41 2.88
CA PHE A 39 8.66 -5.98 3.17
C PHE A 39 7.32 -5.43 2.67
N ILE A 40 6.88 -5.83 1.47
CA ILE A 40 5.57 -5.43 0.93
C ILE A 40 4.44 -5.96 1.82
N GLY A 41 4.50 -7.24 2.24
CA GLY A 41 3.51 -7.81 3.15
C GLY A 41 3.41 -7.04 4.47
N LYS A 42 4.56 -6.77 5.11
CA LYS A 42 4.62 -5.95 6.33
C LYS A 42 4.10 -4.53 6.13
N GLY A 43 4.33 -3.94 4.96
CA GLY A 43 3.80 -2.64 4.59
C GLY A 43 2.28 -2.63 4.52
N ASN A 44 1.68 -3.69 3.98
CA ASN A 44 0.22 -3.84 3.92
C ASN A 44 -0.39 -4.01 5.32
N ASP A 45 0.24 -4.80 6.18
CA ASP A 45 -0.20 -4.96 7.57
C ASP A 45 -0.09 -3.65 8.37
N ALA A 46 1.01 -2.90 8.15
CA ALA A 46 1.20 -1.60 8.76
C ALA A 46 0.16 -0.57 8.28
N ALA A 47 -0.19 -0.59 6.98
CA ALA A 47 -1.23 0.25 6.41
C ALA A 47 -2.61 -0.07 7.03
N ALA A 48 -2.97 -1.36 7.11
CA ALA A 48 -4.20 -1.82 7.74
C ALA A 48 -4.30 -1.37 9.22
N LYS A 49 -3.20 -1.46 9.97
CA LYS A 49 -3.14 -0.98 11.36
C LYS A 49 -3.28 0.54 11.46
N GLN A 50 -2.62 1.29 10.57
CA GLN A 50 -2.70 2.74 10.56
C GLN A 50 -4.12 3.22 10.25
N GLU A 51 -4.78 2.52 9.33
CA GLU A 51 -6.15 2.81 8.96
C GLU A 51 -7.13 2.54 10.10
N LEU A 52 -6.97 1.42 10.84
CA LEU A 52 -7.71 1.14 12.07
C LEU A 52 -7.61 2.31 13.07
N LEU A 53 -6.42 2.85 13.27
CA LEU A 53 -6.20 3.98 14.17
C LEU A 53 -6.89 5.26 13.67
N ASN A 54 -6.86 5.51 12.36
CA ASN A 54 -7.57 6.63 11.76
C ASN A 54 -9.08 6.50 11.93
N VAL A 55 -9.65 5.30 11.74
CA VAL A 55 -11.07 5.03 11.95
C VAL A 55 -11.45 5.17 13.42
N ALA A 56 -10.59 4.74 14.35
CA ALA A 56 -10.80 4.95 15.77
C ALA A 56 -10.81 6.44 16.16
N ALA A 57 -9.84 7.20 15.66
CA ALA A 57 -9.79 8.64 15.86
C ALA A 57 -11.05 9.32 15.29
N ALA A 58 -11.43 8.97 14.06
CA ALA A 58 -12.64 9.50 13.41
C ALA A 58 -13.92 9.16 14.19
N THR A 59 -14.03 7.94 14.71
CA THR A 59 -15.17 7.50 15.54
C THR A 59 -15.26 8.30 16.83
N SER A 60 -14.13 8.50 17.51
CA SER A 60 -14.08 9.31 18.74
C SER A 60 -14.45 10.78 18.48
N ALA A 61 -14.02 11.34 17.35
CA ALA A 61 -14.36 12.72 16.95
C ALA A 61 -15.85 12.84 16.56
N ALA A 62 -16.40 11.84 15.88
CA ALA A 62 -17.82 11.79 15.54
C ALA A 62 -18.70 11.71 16.79
N LEU A 63 -18.34 10.89 17.78
CA LEU A 63 -19.07 10.79 19.04
C LEU A 63 -18.99 12.08 19.88
N ALA A 64 -17.86 12.77 19.86
CA ALA A 64 -17.69 14.05 20.58
C ALA A 64 -18.47 15.21 19.92
N SER A 65 -18.74 15.13 18.62
CA SER A 65 -19.33 16.23 17.84
C SER A 65 -20.83 16.10 17.57
N ASN A 66 -21.41 14.90 17.67
CA ASN A 66 -22.82 14.65 17.39
C ASN A 66 -23.62 14.33 18.68
N PRO A 67 -24.28 15.30 19.34
CA PRO A 67 -25.40 14.99 20.22
C PRO A 67 -26.51 14.28 19.40
N PRO A 68 -27.37 13.44 20.01
CA PRO A 68 -28.16 12.43 19.29
C PRO A 68 -29.06 13.05 18.22
N VAL A 69 -28.81 12.75 16.95
CA VAL A 69 -29.73 13.02 15.84
C VAL A 69 -29.80 11.80 14.91
N ASP A 70 -31.00 11.22 14.89
CA ASP A 70 -31.68 10.30 13.96
C ASP A 70 -30.86 9.44 12.94
N PRO A 71 -30.99 8.09 12.98
CA PRO A 71 -30.28 7.18 12.08
C PRO A 71 -30.96 7.04 10.71
N THR A 72 -30.52 7.82 9.73
CA THR A 72 -30.70 7.47 8.31
C THR A 72 -29.35 7.62 7.60
N ILE A 73 -28.68 6.49 7.37
CA ILE A 73 -27.43 6.47 6.61
C ILE A 73 -27.72 5.86 5.24
N ASP A 74 -27.66 6.72 4.22
CA ASP A 74 -27.65 6.33 2.81
C ASP A 74 -26.33 5.64 2.46
N ASP A 75 -26.46 4.61 1.65
CA ASP A 75 -25.46 3.61 1.28
C ASP A 75 -24.20 4.20 0.62
N ALA A 76 -23.15 4.36 1.43
CA ALA A 76 -21.74 4.13 1.07
C ALA A 76 -20.83 4.18 2.31
N GLN A 77 -21.40 4.47 3.47
CA GLN A 77 -20.72 4.87 4.68
C GLN A 77 -21.02 3.86 5.78
N ILE A 78 -19.93 3.36 6.36
CA ILE A 78 -19.81 2.65 7.64
C ILE A 78 -21.16 2.48 8.35
N ILE A 79 -21.64 1.24 8.33
CA ILE A 79 -22.90 0.81 8.95
C ILE A 79 -22.78 1.01 10.46
N VAL A 80 -23.09 2.22 10.92
CA VAL A 80 -23.65 2.59 12.23
C VAL A 80 -24.01 4.06 12.14
N GLY A 81 -25.14 4.47 12.71
CA GLY A 81 -25.71 5.83 12.75
C GLY A 81 -24.84 6.94 13.37
N VAL A 82 -23.52 6.81 13.32
CA VAL A 82 -22.49 7.77 13.67
C VAL A 82 -21.79 8.09 12.36
N GLY A 83 -22.07 9.25 11.75
CA GLY A 83 -21.53 9.66 10.44
C GLY A 83 -20.01 9.87 10.43
N VAL A 84 -19.25 8.78 10.54
CA VAL A 84 -17.78 8.75 10.64
C VAL A 84 -17.08 9.11 9.34
N GLY A 85 -17.75 8.94 8.19
CA GLY A 85 -17.23 9.29 6.87
C GLY A 85 -16.71 10.70 6.72
N LYS A 86 -17.34 11.66 7.41
CA LYS A 86 -16.96 13.07 7.40
C LYS A 86 -15.60 13.31 8.08
N PHE A 87 -15.18 12.40 8.95
CA PHE A 87 -13.94 12.50 9.73
C PHE A 87 -12.80 11.65 9.14
N LEU A 88 -13.08 10.88 8.08
CA LEU A 88 -12.08 10.11 7.35
C LEU A 88 -11.49 10.96 6.22
N VAL A 89 -10.16 11.03 6.18
CA VAL A 89 -9.41 11.87 5.22
C VAL A 89 -9.35 11.21 3.83
N GLN A 90 -9.57 9.89 3.70
CA GLN A 90 -9.50 9.14 2.44
C GLN A 90 -10.44 7.92 2.42
N ASN A 91 -10.65 7.34 1.24
CA ASN A 91 -11.36 6.07 1.05
C ASN A 91 -10.60 4.94 1.77
N THR A 92 -11.33 4.09 2.48
CA THR A 92 -10.74 3.01 3.27
C THR A 92 -10.49 1.77 2.41
N GLU A 93 -9.30 1.18 2.53
CA GLU A 93 -8.91 -0.08 1.87
C GLU A 93 -9.58 -1.30 2.50
N PHE A 94 -10.02 -1.20 3.76
CA PHE A 94 -10.75 -2.25 4.47
C PHE A 94 -12.13 -1.77 4.94
N LYS A 95 -13.07 -2.71 5.07
CA LYS A 95 -14.38 -2.44 5.67
C LYS A 95 -14.25 -2.33 7.18
N TYR A 96 -14.94 -1.39 7.80
CA TYR A 96 -14.98 -1.25 9.25
C TYR A 96 -16.41 -1.25 9.74
N THR A 97 -16.67 -2.04 10.78
CA THR A 97 -17.93 -2.05 11.51
C THR A 97 -17.69 -1.49 12.89
N ILE A 98 -18.54 -0.59 13.32
CA ILE A 98 -18.50 0.02 14.65
C ILE A 98 -19.75 -0.49 15.35
N ASP A 99 -19.67 -1.04 16.55
CA ASP A 99 -20.87 -1.42 17.30
C ASP A 99 -21.44 -0.24 18.11
N ALA A 100 -22.63 -0.43 18.69
CA ALA A 100 -23.27 0.60 19.52
C ALA A 100 -22.47 0.95 20.81
N SER A 101 -21.46 0.15 21.15
CA SER A 101 -20.56 0.38 22.30
C SER A 101 -19.26 1.11 21.88
N GLY A 102 -19.10 1.43 20.60
CA GLY A 102 -17.91 2.08 20.06
C GLY A 102 -16.73 1.13 19.79
N ASN A 103 -16.92 -0.19 19.86
CA ASN A 103 -15.89 -1.13 19.45
C ASN A 103 -15.79 -1.19 17.93
N ILE A 104 -14.57 -1.23 17.42
CA ILE A 104 -14.28 -1.19 15.99
C ILE A 104 -13.75 -2.55 15.57
N THR A 105 -14.42 -3.16 14.60
CA THR A 105 -14.02 -4.43 14.00
C THR A 105 -13.67 -4.22 12.53
N GLN A 106 -12.44 -4.59 12.15
CA GLN A 106 -11.99 -4.62 10.76
C GLN A 106 -12.55 -5.84 10.03
N GLY A 107 -13.18 -5.61 8.89
CA GLY A 107 -13.67 -6.61 7.96
C GLY A 107 -12.74 -6.82 6.77
N GLY A 108 -13.25 -7.46 5.72
CA GLY A 108 -12.49 -7.73 4.50
C GLY A 108 -12.09 -6.45 3.74
N ARG A 109 -11.09 -6.60 2.86
CA ARG A 109 -10.65 -5.53 1.95
C ARG A 109 -11.81 -5.07 1.06
N VAL A 110 -11.89 -3.77 0.82
CA VAL A 110 -12.81 -3.16 -0.15
C VAL A 110 -12.25 -3.47 -1.55
N SER A 111 -13.05 -4.13 -2.39
CA SER A 111 -12.71 -4.38 -3.81
C SER A 111 -12.93 -3.14 -4.65
#